data_AF-A0AAE0BJF8-F1
#
_entry.id   AF-A0AAE0BJF8-F1
#
_cell.length_a   1.000
_cell.length_b   1.000
_cell.length_c   1.000
_cell.angle_alpha   90.00
_cell.angle_beta   90.00
_cell.angle_gamma   90.00
#
_symmetry.space_group_name_H-M   'P 1'
#
loop_
_entity.id
_entity.type
_entity.pdbx_description
1 polymer ?
#
loop_
_entity_poly.entity_id
_entity_poly.type
_entity_poly.pdbx_seq_one_letter_code
_entity_poly.pdbx_strand_id
1 'polypeptide(L)'
;MKKVDLGFMKIPLSGDFNHILLCGGIAWGLIVVTVVTAMSGKKGPAVDQTTGHELTDACSNSLLVTSLWCVLYMNYIGIQVVAIFMKGVWEMITDQDVTEKFAPNASRFAGNTFEQSPIFLPALWMYTLFCDSNTGANLGFLYLFSRAIYPLFYIANGKFTFWFEFCTQIGYGVNGVFVLGSLFQSLGGDWIGFLRDAPIVAPILGFLFGTLAMVPGLPLGPLYAYIHYKVDHARALKSVQKLDG
;
A
#
# COMPACT_ATOMS: atom_id res chain seq x y z
N MET A 1 -28.41 -3.90 6.11
CA MET A 1 -26.97 -3.68 6.37
C MET A 1 -26.75 -3.75 7.87
N LYS A 2 -25.97 -4.72 8.36
CA LYS A 2 -25.68 -4.84 9.81
C LYS A 2 -24.77 -3.69 10.23
N LYS A 3 -25.16 -2.95 11.28
CA LYS A 3 -24.42 -1.82 11.84
C LYS A 3 -24.35 -1.98 13.36
N VAL A 4 -23.22 -1.60 13.96
CA VAL A 4 -23.09 -1.42 15.41
C VAL A 4 -23.21 0.07 15.70
N ASP A 5 -24.08 0.42 16.63
CA ASP A 5 -24.25 1.80 17.09
C ASP A 5 -23.43 2.00 18.37
N LEU A 6 -22.42 2.87 18.31
CA LEU A 6 -21.58 3.24 19.46
C LEU A 6 -22.11 4.50 20.18
N GLY A 7 -23.30 5.00 19.82
CA GLY A 7 -23.90 6.22 20.35
C GLY A 7 -23.41 7.49 19.65
N PHE A 8 -22.13 7.56 19.28
CA PHE A 8 -21.55 8.70 18.53
C PHE A 8 -21.20 8.34 17.07
N MET A 9 -21.22 7.06 16.71
CA MET A 9 -20.88 6.58 15.37
C MET A 9 -21.60 5.26 15.06
N LYS A 10 -22.02 5.08 13.80
CA LYS A 10 -22.57 3.82 13.30
C LYS A 10 -21.55 3.11 12.41
N ILE A 11 -21.07 1.96 12.87
CA ILE A 11 -20.03 1.16 12.20
C ILE A 11 -20.68 0.07 11.34
N PRO A 12 -20.61 0.15 9.99
CA PRO A 12 -21.07 -0.94 9.12
C PRO A 12 -20.19 -2.19 9.25
N LEU A 13 -20.82 -3.34 9.56
CA LEU A 13 -20.18 -4.66 9.62
C LEU A 13 -20.37 -5.48 8.34
N SER A 14 -21.05 -4.93 7.33
CA SER A 14 -21.41 -5.61 6.09
C SER A 14 -21.59 -4.59 4.97
N GLY A 15 -21.44 -5.04 3.72
CA GLY A 15 -21.53 -4.17 2.54
C GLY A 15 -20.15 -3.78 2.05
N ASP A 16 -20.11 -2.73 1.22
CA ASP A 16 -18.87 -2.35 0.53
C ASP A 16 -17.85 -1.72 1.49
N PHE A 17 -18.28 -1.13 2.61
CA PHE A 17 -17.40 -0.71 3.70
C PHE A 17 -17.57 -1.66 4.90
N ASN A 18 -16.75 -2.71 4.94
CA ASN A 18 -16.83 -3.76 5.96
C ASN A 18 -15.67 -3.64 6.95
N HIS A 19 -15.96 -3.16 8.17
CA HIS A 19 -14.95 -2.98 9.21
C HIS A 19 -14.29 -4.29 9.66
N ILE A 20 -14.97 -5.43 9.54
CA ILE A 20 -14.38 -6.73 9.88
C ILE A 20 -13.26 -7.05 8.90
N LEU A 21 -13.48 -6.83 7.59
CA LEU A 21 -12.46 -7.04 6.56
C LEU A 21 -11.31 -6.03 6.70
N LEU A 22 -11.61 -4.77 7.03
CA LEU A 22 -10.59 -3.76 7.30
C LEU A 22 -9.69 -4.14 8.48
N CYS A 23 -10.29 -4.44 9.65
CA CYS A 23 -9.54 -4.84 10.84
C CYS A 23 -8.79 -6.16 10.61
N GLY A 24 -9.39 -7.10 9.86
CA GLY A 24 -8.74 -8.35 9.46
C GLY A 24 -7.52 -8.11 8.57
N GLY A 25 -7.63 -7.21 7.59
CA GLY A 25 -6.51 -6.79 6.74
C GLY A 25 -5.39 -6.11 7.55
N ILE A 26 -5.74 -5.23 8.49
CA ILE A 26 -4.77 -4.56 9.39
C ILE A 26 -4.02 -5.60 10.23
N ALA A 27 -4.76 -6.50 10.90
CA ALA A 27 -4.16 -7.55 11.70
C ALA A 27 -3.27 -8.47 10.86
N TRP A 28 -3.72 -8.85 9.65
CA TRP A 28 -2.95 -9.67 8.72
C TRP A 28 -1.66 -8.97 8.27
N GLY A 29 -1.74 -7.73 7.82
CA GLY A 29 -0.58 -6.94 7.42
C GLY A 29 0.43 -6.82 8.56
N LEU A 30 -0.05 -6.52 9.77
CA LEU A 30 0.79 -6.40 10.97
C LEU A 30 1.54 -7.70 11.25
N ILE A 31 0.84 -8.83 11.25
CA ILE A 31 1.42 -10.15 11.51
C ILE A 31 2.47 -10.48 10.45
N VAL A 32 2.13 -10.39 9.16
CA VAL A 32 3.04 -10.82 8.09
C VAL A 32 4.28 -9.95 8.01
N VAL A 33 4.13 -8.62 8.11
CA VAL A 33 5.27 -7.69 8.10
C VAL A 33 6.17 -7.91 9.32
N THR A 34 5.59 -8.14 10.49
CA THR A 34 6.34 -8.44 11.72
C THR A 34 7.12 -9.73 11.58
N VAL A 35 6.47 -10.81 11.11
CA VAL A 35 7.11 -12.13 10.93
C VAL A 35 8.26 -12.05 9.92
N VAL A 36 8.03 -11.46 8.73
CA VAL A 36 9.09 -11.34 7.71
C VAL A 36 10.24 -10.45 8.21
N THR A 37 9.93 -9.37 8.93
CA THR A 37 10.97 -8.53 9.54
C THR A 37 11.78 -9.31 10.58
N ALA A 38 11.13 -10.04 11.49
CA ALA A 38 11.79 -10.81 12.54
C ALA A 38 12.64 -11.97 11.98
N MET A 39 12.20 -12.59 10.89
CA MET A 39 12.92 -13.68 10.21
C MET A 39 14.06 -13.19 9.30
N SER A 40 14.07 -11.90 8.95
CA SER A 40 15.14 -11.32 8.13
C SER A 40 16.42 -11.20 8.95
N GLY A 41 17.46 -11.97 8.64
CA GLY A 41 18.78 -11.78 9.26
C GLY A 41 19.28 -10.35 9.09
N LYS A 42 19.92 -9.78 10.12
CA LYS A 42 20.36 -8.36 10.15
C LYS A 42 21.80 -8.22 9.67
N LYS A 43 22.00 -7.82 8.42
CA LYS A 43 23.32 -7.69 7.79
C LYS A 43 23.96 -6.32 7.98
N GLY A 44 23.18 -5.27 8.22
CA GLY A 44 23.70 -3.90 8.25
C GLY A 44 23.38 -3.09 6.99
N PRO A 45 23.74 -1.81 6.99
CA PRO A 45 23.63 -0.92 5.84
C PRO A 45 24.48 -1.45 4.68
N ALA A 46 23.97 -1.37 3.46
CA ALA A 46 24.75 -1.77 2.29
C ALA A 46 25.97 -0.86 2.07
N VAL A 47 25.87 0.43 2.45
CA VAL A 47 26.95 1.42 2.24
C VAL A 47 28.19 1.18 3.10
N ASP A 48 28.08 0.37 4.16
CA ASP A 48 29.23 0.01 5.02
C ASP A 48 30.13 -1.06 4.36
N GLN A 49 29.74 -1.60 3.20
CA GLN A 49 30.54 -2.54 2.42
C GLN A 49 31.63 -1.80 1.64
N THR A 50 32.90 -2.14 1.93
CA THR A 50 34.08 -1.30 1.61
C THR A 50 34.52 -1.32 0.15
N THR A 51 34.05 -2.26 -0.66
CA THR A 51 34.36 -2.33 -2.09
C THR A 51 33.10 -2.24 -2.96
N GLY A 52 33.24 -1.70 -4.18
CA GLY A 52 32.10 -1.57 -5.11
C GLY A 52 31.44 -2.90 -5.50
N HIS A 53 32.21 -4.00 -5.51
CA HIS A 53 31.66 -5.35 -5.70
C HIS A 53 30.81 -5.80 -4.49
N GLU A 54 31.30 -5.58 -3.26
CA GLU A 54 30.53 -5.92 -2.05
C GLU A 54 29.25 -5.10 -1.91
N LEU A 55 29.25 -3.82 -2.33
CA LEU A 55 28.03 -3.00 -2.37
C LEU A 55 27.00 -3.56 -3.37
N THR A 56 27.46 -3.99 -4.55
CA THR A 56 26.58 -4.59 -5.57
C THR A 56 25.98 -5.89 -5.04
N ASP A 57 26.79 -6.73 -4.38
CA ASP A 57 26.32 -7.99 -3.80
C ASP A 57 25.32 -7.74 -2.66
N ALA A 58 25.55 -6.75 -1.81
CA ALA A 58 24.63 -6.35 -0.75
C ALA A 58 23.29 -5.83 -1.29
N CYS A 59 23.30 -5.13 -2.44
CA CYS A 59 22.11 -4.59 -3.08
C CYS A 59 21.43 -5.54 -4.08
N SER A 60 22.05 -6.68 -4.41
CA SER A 60 21.62 -7.59 -5.49
C SER A 60 20.14 -7.99 -5.41
N ASN A 61 19.66 -8.33 -4.22
CA ASN A 61 18.25 -8.70 -4.04
C ASN A 61 17.31 -7.49 -4.15
N SER A 62 17.70 -6.31 -3.67
CA SER A 62 16.90 -5.09 -3.85
C SER A 62 16.88 -4.62 -5.31
N LEU A 63 17.96 -4.85 -6.06
CA LEU A 63 17.98 -4.69 -7.53
C LEU A 63 16.97 -5.64 -8.17
N LEU A 64 16.99 -6.92 -7.81
CA LEU A 64 16.04 -7.90 -8.32
C LEU A 64 14.58 -7.52 -8.00
N VAL A 65 14.31 -7.09 -6.77
CA VAL A 65 12.99 -6.54 -6.37
C VAL A 65 12.60 -5.37 -7.29
N THR A 66 13.51 -4.43 -7.54
CA THR A 66 13.23 -3.27 -8.42
C THR A 66 12.96 -3.71 -9.86
N SER A 67 13.74 -4.65 -10.39
CA SER A 67 13.53 -5.19 -11.75
C SER A 67 12.20 -5.91 -11.89
N LEU A 68 11.83 -6.74 -10.91
CA LEU A 68 10.53 -7.43 -10.88
C LEU A 68 9.38 -6.44 -10.70
N TRP A 69 9.58 -5.38 -9.91
CA TRP A 69 8.61 -4.29 -9.80
C TRP A 69 8.37 -3.63 -11.17
N CYS A 70 9.41 -3.33 -11.94
CA CYS A 70 9.27 -2.75 -13.28
C CYS A 70 8.45 -3.66 -14.21
N VAL A 71 8.70 -4.98 -14.18
CA VAL A 71 7.92 -5.95 -14.96
C VAL A 71 6.45 -5.93 -14.54
N LEU A 72 6.18 -5.99 -13.23
CA LEU A 72 4.81 -5.96 -12.71
C LEU A 72 4.09 -4.65 -13.07
N TYR A 73 4.77 -3.52 -12.92
CA TYR A 73 4.24 -2.19 -13.24
C TYR A 73 3.86 -2.06 -14.72
N MET A 74 4.74 -2.47 -15.62
CA MET A 74 4.45 -2.46 -17.06
C MET A 74 3.30 -3.39 -17.43
N ASN A 75 3.19 -4.56 -16.77
CA ASN A 75 2.04 -5.45 -16.95
C ASN A 75 0.73 -4.79 -16.48
N TYR A 76 0.74 -4.02 -15.39
CA TYR A 76 -0.48 -3.37 -14.89
C TYR A 76 -0.96 -2.25 -15.81
N ILE A 77 -0.04 -1.46 -16.35
CA ILE A 77 -0.35 -0.49 -17.41
C ILE A 77 -0.90 -1.22 -18.63
N GLY A 78 -0.24 -2.29 -19.07
CA GLY A 78 -0.68 -3.10 -20.20
C GLY A 78 -2.10 -3.63 -20.01
N ILE A 79 -2.40 -4.23 -18.86
CA ILE A 79 -3.74 -4.73 -18.53
C ILE A 79 -4.77 -3.59 -18.51
N GLN A 80 -4.43 -2.43 -17.95
CA GLN A 80 -5.34 -1.28 -17.96
C GLN A 80 -5.65 -0.81 -19.39
N VAL A 81 -4.63 -0.70 -20.25
CA VAL A 81 -4.79 -0.31 -21.66
C VAL A 81 -5.63 -1.34 -22.41
N VAL A 82 -5.30 -2.63 -22.29
CA VAL A 82 -6.05 -3.74 -22.93
C VAL A 82 -7.50 -3.72 -22.46
N ALA A 83 -7.74 -3.56 -21.16
CA ALA A 83 -9.08 -3.54 -20.59
C ALA A 83 -9.93 -2.37 -21.07
N ILE A 84 -9.33 -1.25 -21.51
CA ILE A 84 -10.05 -0.07 -22.01
C ILE A 84 -10.25 -0.14 -23.53
N PHE A 85 -9.21 -0.52 -24.28
CA PHE A 85 -9.17 -0.33 -25.73
C PHE A 85 -9.42 -1.59 -26.56
N MET A 86 -9.22 -2.78 -25.99
CA MET A 86 -9.19 -4.01 -26.79
C MET A 86 -10.45 -4.86 -26.59
N LYS A 87 -11.58 -4.38 -27.11
CA LYS A 87 -12.80 -5.22 -27.28
C LYS A 87 -12.48 -6.53 -28.00
N GLY A 88 -11.61 -6.48 -29.01
CA GLY A 88 -11.19 -7.66 -29.77
C GLY A 88 -10.48 -8.75 -28.95
N VAL A 89 -9.82 -8.41 -27.83
CA VAL A 89 -9.24 -9.44 -26.94
C VAL A 89 -10.35 -10.21 -26.21
N TRP A 90 -11.44 -9.54 -25.86
CA TRP A 90 -12.61 -10.22 -25.29
C TRP A 90 -13.26 -11.12 -26.33
N GLU A 91 -13.42 -10.64 -27.57
CA GLU A 91 -13.95 -11.43 -28.70
C GLU A 91 -13.11 -12.69 -28.99
N MET A 92 -11.81 -12.71 -28.66
CA MET A 92 -10.97 -13.91 -28.74
C MET A 92 -11.27 -14.96 -27.66
N ILE A 93 -11.89 -14.57 -26.54
CA ILE A 93 -12.12 -15.40 -25.36
C ILE A 93 -13.60 -15.74 -25.19
N THR A 94 -14.49 -14.79 -25.49
CA THR A 94 -15.94 -14.85 -25.27
C THR A 94 -16.66 -13.91 -26.23
N ASP A 95 -17.87 -14.28 -26.67
CA ASP A 95 -18.73 -13.42 -27.49
C ASP A 95 -19.36 -12.25 -26.67
N GLN A 96 -19.07 -12.17 -25.37
CA GLN A 96 -19.60 -11.13 -24.49
C GLN A 96 -18.63 -9.96 -24.34
N ASP A 97 -19.10 -8.74 -24.64
CA ASP A 97 -18.38 -7.52 -24.26
C ASP A 97 -18.46 -7.32 -22.74
N VAL A 98 -17.34 -7.56 -22.06
CA VAL A 98 -17.21 -7.42 -20.60
C VAL A 98 -16.41 -6.18 -20.20
N THR A 99 -16.07 -5.31 -21.16
CA THR A 99 -15.21 -4.14 -20.98
C THR A 99 -15.62 -3.27 -19.79
N GLU A 100 -16.92 -2.96 -19.66
CA GLU A 100 -17.46 -2.12 -18.58
C GLU A 100 -17.27 -2.71 -17.18
N LYS A 101 -17.13 -4.04 -17.07
CA LYS A 101 -16.86 -4.71 -15.78
C LYS A 101 -15.38 -4.76 -15.46
N PHE A 102 -14.51 -4.94 -16.45
CA PHE A 102 -13.07 -5.13 -16.25
C PHE A 102 -12.29 -3.82 -16.20
N ALA A 103 -12.65 -2.82 -17.01
CA ALA A 103 -11.90 -1.56 -17.09
C ALA A 103 -11.82 -0.80 -15.75
N PRO A 104 -12.90 -0.71 -14.93
CA PRO A 104 -12.82 -0.07 -13.61
C PRO A 104 -11.89 -0.84 -12.65
N ASN A 105 -11.94 -2.17 -12.66
CA ASN A 105 -11.06 -2.99 -11.82
C ASN A 105 -9.59 -2.86 -12.22
N ALA A 106 -9.32 -2.89 -13.52
CA ALA A 106 -7.98 -2.69 -14.07
C ALA A 106 -7.40 -1.33 -13.70
N SER A 107 -8.21 -0.28 -13.85
CA SER A 107 -7.82 1.07 -13.46
C SER A 107 -7.54 1.19 -11.96
N ARG A 108 -8.28 0.46 -11.11
CA ARG A 108 -8.09 0.50 -9.66
C ARG A 108 -6.77 -0.15 -9.21
N PHE A 109 -6.44 -1.36 -9.66
CA PHE A 109 -5.18 -1.97 -9.25
C PHE A 109 -3.96 -1.30 -9.89
N ALA A 110 -4.07 -0.82 -11.14
CA ALA A 110 -3.01 -0.05 -11.79
C ALA A 110 -2.80 1.28 -11.06
N GLY A 111 -3.89 2.02 -10.79
CA GLY A 111 -3.86 3.27 -10.03
C GLY A 111 -3.29 3.09 -8.63
N ASN A 112 -3.72 2.07 -7.89
CA ASN A 112 -3.19 1.83 -6.54
C ASN A 112 -1.70 1.48 -6.54
N THR A 113 -1.23 0.74 -7.55
CA THR A 113 0.20 0.48 -7.72
C THR A 113 0.95 1.77 -8.03
N PHE A 114 0.41 2.60 -8.92
CA PHE A 114 0.99 3.90 -9.25
C PHE A 114 1.09 4.83 -8.03
N GLU A 115 0.03 4.94 -7.22
CA GLU A 115 0.01 5.77 -6.01
C GLU A 115 1.08 5.35 -4.99
N GLN A 116 1.38 4.05 -4.89
CA GLN A 116 2.26 3.49 -3.87
C GLN A 116 3.73 3.46 -4.31
N SER A 117 3.99 3.55 -5.61
CA SER A 117 5.34 3.39 -6.17
C SER A 117 6.30 4.54 -5.85
N PRO A 118 5.88 5.82 -5.88
CA PRO A 118 6.72 6.95 -5.47
C PRO A 118 7.18 6.88 -4.01
N ILE A 119 6.50 6.08 -3.18
CA ILE A 119 6.87 5.86 -1.79
C ILE A 119 7.75 4.61 -1.69
N PHE A 120 7.29 3.50 -2.28
CA PHE A 120 7.95 2.20 -2.17
C PHE A 120 9.38 2.22 -2.71
N LEU A 121 9.60 2.74 -3.93
CA LEU A 121 10.92 2.66 -4.55
C LEU A 121 11.96 3.47 -3.77
N PRO A 122 11.76 4.77 -3.46
CA PRO A 122 12.73 5.50 -2.66
C PRO A 122 12.91 4.91 -1.27
N ALA A 123 11.83 4.48 -0.60
CA ALA A 123 11.90 3.92 0.74
C ALA A 123 12.69 2.60 0.79
N LEU A 124 12.48 1.70 -0.18
CA LEU A 124 13.25 0.46 -0.32
C LEU A 124 14.75 0.77 -0.44
N TRP A 125 15.12 1.73 -1.29
CA TRP A 125 16.52 2.07 -1.53
C TRP A 125 17.16 2.79 -0.34
N MET A 126 16.48 3.75 0.27
CA MET A 126 16.96 4.40 1.50
C MET A 126 17.20 3.37 2.61
N TYR A 127 16.25 2.46 2.82
CA TYR A 127 16.38 1.44 3.85
C TYR A 127 17.47 0.41 3.53
N THR A 128 17.56 -0.05 2.28
CA THR A 128 18.59 -1.02 1.85
C THR A 128 19.99 -0.43 2.03
N LEU A 129 20.19 0.82 1.60
CA LEU A 129 21.48 1.49 1.61
C LEU A 129 21.90 1.86 3.03
N PHE A 130 21.02 2.45 3.82
CA PHE A 130 21.38 3.11 5.07
C PHE A 130 20.92 2.37 6.34
N CYS A 131 20.03 1.39 6.23
CA CYS A 131 19.53 0.63 7.37
C CYS A 131 19.93 -0.84 7.28
N ASP A 132 19.20 -1.67 6.54
CA ASP A 132 19.52 -3.10 6.48
C ASP A 132 19.17 -3.68 5.11
N SER A 133 20.21 -4.08 4.37
CA SER A 133 20.08 -4.59 3.01
C SER A 133 19.21 -5.85 2.91
N ASN A 134 19.35 -6.78 3.87
CA ASN A 134 18.65 -8.06 3.85
C ASN A 134 17.16 -7.94 4.22
N THR A 135 16.84 -7.19 5.27
CA THR A 135 15.45 -6.88 5.64
C THR A 135 14.78 -6.03 4.55
N GLY A 136 15.51 -5.07 3.97
CA GLY A 136 15.06 -4.29 2.82
C GLY A 136 14.59 -5.18 1.67
N ALA A 137 15.45 -6.10 1.23
CA ALA A 137 15.12 -7.04 0.17
C ALA A 137 13.93 -7.95 0.51
N ASN A 138 13.91 -8.57 1.69
CA ASN A 138 12.85 -9.52 2.09
C ASN A 138 11.48 -8.85 2.16
N LEU A 139 11.39 -7.66 2.75
CA LEU A 139 10.16 -6.87 2.76
C LEU A 139 9.80 -6.36 1.35
N GLY A 140 10.80 -6.07 0.51
CA GLY A 140 10.61 -5.77 -0.90
C GLY A 140 9.94 -6.92 -1.68
N PHE A 141 10.39 -8.16 -1.48
CA PHE A 141 9.73 -9.33 -2.06
C PHE A 141 8.32 -9.56 -1.52
N LEU A 142 8.11 -9.36 -0.21
CA LEU A 142 6.77 -9.42 0.39
C LEU A 142 5.83 -8.39 -0.25
N TYR A 143 6.31 -7.16 -0.47
CA TYR A 143 5.56 -6.12 -1.17
C TYR A 143 5.22 -6.54 -2.60
N LEU A 144 6.19 -7.06 -3.36
CA LEU A 144 5.95 -7.53 -4.72
C LEU A 144 4.92 -8.66 -4.77
N PHE A 145 5.05 -9.64 -3.88
CA PHE A 145 4.12 -10.75 -3.81
C PHE A 145 2.70 -10.28 -3.52
N SER A 146 2.52 -9.39 -2.53
CA SER A 146 1.22 -8.82 -2.21
C SER A 146 0.64 -8.01 -3.37
N ARG A 147 1.49 -7.30 -4.13
CA ARG A 147 1.07 -6.61 -5.35
C ARG A 147 0.65 -7.56 -6.43
N ALA A 148 1.41 -8.63 -6.71
CA ALA A 148 1.10 -9.58 -7.76
C ALA A 148 -0.24 -10.32 -7.55
N ILE A 149 -0.59 -10.63 -6.29
CA ILE A 149 -1.89 -11.25 -5.96
C ILE A 149 -3.04 -10.25 -5.88
N TYR A 150 -2.77 -8.95 -5.83
CA TYR A 150 -3.76 -7.89 -5.66
C TYR A 150 -4.90 -7.93 -6.69
N PRO A 151 -4.65 -8.10 -8.02
CA PRO A 151 -5.72 -8.15 -9.02
C PRO A 151 -6.65 -9.35 -8.84
N LEU A 152 -6.16 -10.46 -8.27
CA LEU A 152 -6.97 -11.66 -8.05
C LEU A 152 -8.15 -11.38 -7.11
N PHE A 153 -7.99 -10.50 -6.13
CA PHE A 153 -9.06 -10.08 -5.23
C PHE A 153 -10.16 -9.27 -5.93
N TYR A 154 -9.80 -8.52 -6.99
CA TYR A 154 -10.76 -7.79 -7.81
C TYR A 154 -11.51 -8.73 -8.76
N ILE A 155 -10.78 -9.67 -9.37
CA ILE A 155 -11.34 -10.66 -10.29
C ILE A 155 -12.32 -11.58 -9.55
N ALA A 156 -11.93 -12.11 -8.39
CA ALA A 156 -12.73 -13.07 -7.63
C ALA A 156 -14.07 -12.48 -7.16
N ASN A 157 -14.11 -11.19 -6.83
CA ASN A 157 -15.32 -10.55 -6.31
C ASN A 157 -16.16 -9.85 -7.38
N GLY A 158 -15.61 -9.61 -8.58
CA GLY A 158 -16.27 -8.89 -9.66
C GLY A 158 -16.63 -7.43 -9.34
N LYS A 159 -16.27 -6.93 -8.16
CA LYS A 159 -16.54 -5.57 -7.67
C LYS A 159 -15.48 -5.15 -6.66
N PHE A 160 -15.38 -3.85 -6.43
CA PHE A 160 -14.55 -3.28 -5.36
C PHE A 160 -15.05 -3.77 -4.00
N THR A 161 -14.22 -4.54 -3.30
CA THR A 161 -14.51 -5.06 -1.95
C THR A 161 -13.29 -4.90 -1.06
N PHE A 162 -13.48 -4.76 0.25
CA PHE A 162 -12.37 -4.59 1.21
C PHE A 162 -11.43 -5.80 1.33
N TRP A 163 -11.62 -6.87 0.55
CA TRP A 163 -10.66 -7.97 0.46
C TRP A 163 -9.27 -7.52 0.00
N PHE A 164 -9.18 -6.44 -0.78
CA PHE A 164 -7.90 -5.88 -1.18
C PHE A 164 -7.06 -5.39 0.01
N GLU A 165 -7.68 -5.10 1.18
CA GLU A 165 -6.98 -4.64 2.38
C GLU A 165 -5.94 -5.64 2.87
N PHE A 166 -6.16 -6.94 2.64
CA PHE A 166 -5.17 -7.99 2.98
C PHE A 166 -3.85 -7.83 2.23
N CYS A 167 -3.86 -7.14 1.09
CA CYS A 167 -2.65 -6.81 0.33
C CYS A 167 -2.21 -5.36 0.56
N THR A 168 -3.15 -4.42 0.62
CA THR A 168 -2.84 -3.01 0.85
C THR A 168 -2.16 -2.78 2.18
N GLN A 169 -2.62 -3.42 3.26
CA GLN A 169 -2.04 -3.27 4.60
C GLN A 169 -0.62 -3.82 4.68
N ILE A 170 -0.29 -4.87 3.91
CA ILE A 170 1.11 -5.32 3.75
C ILE A 170 1.95 -4.20 3.12
N GLY A 171 1.44 -3.56 2.05
CA GLY A 171 2.12 -2.46 1.38
C GLY A 171 2.40 -1.28 2.31
N TYR A 172 1.39 -0.85 3.09
CA TYR A 172 1.54 0.21 4.09
C TYR A 172 2.54 -0.19 5.18
N GLY A 173 2.46 -1.43 5.66
CA GLY A 173 3.36 -1.93 6.67
C GLY A 173 4.83 -1.95 6.23
N VAL A 174 5.09 -2.48 5.03
CA VAL A 174 6.44 -2.49 4.43
C VAL A 174 6.99 -1.07 4.28
N ASN A 175 6.21 -0.18 3.66
CA ASN A 175 6.62 1.22 3.48
C ASN A 175 6.85 1.93 4.82
N GLY A 176 6.01 1.64 5.82
CA GLY A 176 6.14 2.18 7.16
C GLY A 176 7.43 1.76 7.86
N VAL A 177 7.82 0.48 7.76
CA VAL A 177 9.10 -0.01 8.27
C VAL A 177 10.27 0.66 7.55
N PHE A 178 10.20 0.79 6.22
CA PHE A 178 11.25 1.44 5.44
C PHE A 178 11.44 2.92 5.80
N VAL A 179 10.34 3.67 5.84
CA VAL A 179 10.38 5.11 6.15
C VAL A 179 10.77 5.35 7.60
N LEU A 180 10.19 4.61 8.56
CA LEU A 180 10.53 4.77 9.96
C LEU A 180 11.99 4.42 10.25
N GLY A 181 12.49 3.32 9.69
CA GLY A 181 13.89 2.93 9.87
C GLY A 181 14.85 3.96 9.28
N SER A 182 14.58 4.43 8.05
CA SER A 182 15.39 5.46 7.41
C SER A 182 15.36 6.77 8.19
N LEU A 183 14.20 7.17 8.71
CA LEU A 183 14.04 8.36 9.55
C LEU A 183 14.84 8.21 10.85
N PHE A 184 14.69 7.08 11.54
CA PHE A 184 15.39 6.81 12.80
C PHE A 184 16.91 6.87 12.62
N GLN A 185 17.42 6.28 11.54
CA GLN A 185 18.84 6.35 11.17
C GLN A 185 19.29 7.78 10.85
N SER A 186 18.49 8.53 10.08
CA SER A 186 18.83 9.91 9.70
C SER A 186 18.89 10.88 10.88
N LEU A 187 18.19 10.56 11.97
CA LEU A 187 18.21 11.31 13.22
C LEU A 187 19.34 10.86 14.16
N GLY A 188 20.28 10.02 13.69
CA GLY A 188 21.40 9.52 14.47
C GLY A 188 21.08 8.34 15.38
N GLY A 189 19.89 7.73 15.23
CA GLY A 189 19.52 6.53 15.97
C GLY A 189 20.11 5.24 15.37
N ASP A 190 20.26 4.21 16.20
CA ASP A 190 20.62 2.86 15.77
C ASP A 190 19.37 2.00 15.53
N TRP A 191 18.83 2.08 14.32
CA TRP A 191 17.61 1.32 13.97
C TRP A 191 17.86 -0.20 13.99
N ILE A 192 19.07 -0.64 13.63
CA ILE A 192 19.40 -2.06 13.56
C ILE A 192 19.55 -2.65 14.95
N GLY A 193 20.22 -1.94 15.85
CA GLY A 193 20.27 -2.26 17.28
C GLY A 193 18.86 -2.41 17.83
N PHE A 194 17.98 -1.42 17.58
CA PHE A 194 16.59 -1.51 18.03
C PHE A 194 15.83 -2.71 17.44
N LEU A 195 16.03 -3.02 16.15
CA LEU A 195 15.46 -4.22 15.52
C LEU A 195 15.98 -5.53 16.13
N ARG A 196 17.22 -5.58 16.60
CA ARG A 196 17.81 -6.76 17.25
C ARG A 196 17.28 -6.92 18.68
N ASP A 197 17.19 -5.83 19.42
CA ASP A 197 16.75 -5.83 20.82
C ASP A 197 15.24 -6.03 20.93
N ALA A 198 14.48 -5.53 19.95
CA ALA A 198 13.03 -5.57 19.95
C ALA A 198 12.45 -6.00 18.57
N PRO A 199 12.72 -7.25 18.13
CA PRO A 199 12.41 -7.73 16.78
C PRO A 199 10.91 -7.79 16.46
N ILE A 200 10.06 -7.74 17.49
CA ILE A 200 8.59 -7.69 17.36
C ILE A 200 8.09 -6.25 17.45
N VAL A 201 8.59 -5.44 18.39
CA VAL A 201 8.07 -4.09 18.63
C VAL A 201 8.46 -3.14 17.49
N ALA A 202 9.71 -3.21 17.00
CA ALA A 202 10.19 -2.35 15.93
C ALA A 202 9.33 -2.44 14.64
N PRO A 203 9.02 -3.63 14.07
CA PRO A 203 8.13 -3.72 12.92
C PRO A 203 6.68 -3.37 13.22
N ILE A 204 6.18 -3.56 14.46
CA ILE A 204 4.84 -3.07 14.84
C ILE A 204 4.80 -1.54 14.74
N LEU A 205 5.81 -0.85 15.27
CA LEU A 205 5.90 0.61 15.18
C LEU A 205 6.03 1.09 13.72
N GLY A 206 6.86 0.42 12.93
CA GLY A 206 6.97 0.68 11.50
C GLY A 206 5.63 0.48 10.77
N PHE A 207 4.94 -0.62 11.07
CA PHE A 207 3.62 -0.89 10.50
C PHE A 207 2.61 0.20 10.87
N LEU A 208 2.51 0.55 12.15
CA LEU A 208 1.60 1.59 12.62
C LEU A 208 1.94 2.94 12.00
N PHE A 209 3.21 3.27 11.85
CA PHE A 209 3.64 4.49 11.16
C PHE A 209 3.16 4.49 9.70
N GLY A 210 3.38 3.39 8.98
CA GLY A 210 2.93 3.23 7.59
C GLY A 210 1.41 3.30 7.45
N THR A 211 0.67 2.51 8.22
CA THR A 211 -0.79 2.49 8.18
C THR A 211 -1.38 3.84 8.62
N LEU A 212 -0.87 4.50 9.66
CA LEU A 212 -1.44 5.79 10.08
C LEU A 212 -1.06 6.95 9.13
N ALA A 213 0.13 6.92 8.54
CA ALA A 213 0.56 7.94 7.58
C ALA A 213 -0.05 7.73 6.18
N MET A 214 -0.30 6.48 5.78
CA MET A 214 -0.70 6.10 4.42
C MET A 214 -2.14 5.56 4.31
N VAL A 215 -2.84 5.31 5.43
CA VAL A 215 -4.31 5.25 5.38
C VAL A 215 -4.75 6.64 4.89
N PRO A 216 -5.35 6.73 3.69
CA PRO A 216 -5.56 8.00 3.03
C PRO A 216 -6.29 8.97 3.95
N GLY A 217 -5.59 10.02 4.37
CA GLY A 217 -6.18 11.11 5.10
C GLY A 217 -6.67 10.79 6.50
N LEU A 218 -6.10 9.87 7.29
CA LEU A 218 -6.46 9.86 8.73
C LEU A 218 -6.06 11.18 9.45
N PRO A 219 -4.85 11.73 9.26
CA PRO A 219 -4.51 13.01 9.88
C PRO A 219 -5.14 14.22 9.15
N LEU A 220 -5.27 14.17 7.82
CA LEU A 220 -5.72 15.33 7.02
C LEU A 220 -7.11 15.19 6.39
N GLY A 221 -7.63 13.98 6.28
CA GLY A 221 -8.88 13.66 5.58
C GLY A 221 -10.12 14.10 6.34
N PRO A 222 -10.29 13.87 7.67
CA PRO A 222 -11.37 14.47 8.43
C PRO A 222 -11.38 15.99 8.30
N LEU A 223 -10.20 16.63 8.38
CA LEU A 223 -10.07 18.06 8.21
C LEU A 223 -10.47 18.50 6.80
N TYR A 224 -9.96 17.83 5.77
CA TYR A 224 -10.28 18.10 4.37
C TYR A 224 -11.78 17.93 4.08
N ALA A 225 -12.38 16.83 4.53
CA ALA A 225 -13.80 16.54 4.39
C ALA A 225 -14.67 17.58 5.11
N TYR A 226 -14.28 17.99 6.32
CA TYR A 226 -14.98 19.04 7.06
C TYR A 226 -14.93 20.39 6.32
N ILE A 227 -13.76 20.79 5.82
CA ILE A 227 -13.59 22.03 5.06
C ILE A 227 -14.44 21.99 3.79
N HIS A 228 -14.40 20.89 3.02
CA HIS A 228 -15.22 20.72 1.83
C HIS A 228 -16.70 20.82 2.13
N TYR A 229 -17.18 20.11 3.15
CA TYR A 229 -18.57 20.19 3.60
C TYR A 229 -18.98 21.63 3.91
N LYS A 230 -18.16 22.38 4.65
CA LYS A 230 -18.45 23.78 5.00
C LYS A 230 -18.51 24.70 3.78
N VAL A 231 -17.56 24.55 2.85
CA VAL A 231 -17.50 25.37 1.63
C VAL A 231 -18.69 25.08 0.71
N ASP A 232 -18.99 23.81 0.48
CA ASP A 232 -20.09 23.41 -0.41
C ASP A 232 -21.46 23.74 0.20
N HIS A 233 -21.62 23.57 1.51
CA HIS A 233 -22.84 24.00 2.20
C HIS A 233 -23.05 25.52 2.11
N ALA A 234 -22.00 26.32 2.28
CA ALA A 234 -22.08 27.77 2.13
C ALA A 234 -22.44 28.19 0.68
N ARG A 235 -21.96 27.47 -0.33
CA ARG A 235 -22.33 27.70 -1.74
C ARG A 235 -23.80 27.37 -2.00
N ALA A 236 -24.29 26.25 -1.47
CA ALA A 236 -25.68 25.84 -1.61
C ALA A 236 -26.64 26.87 -1.00
N LEU A 237 -26.33 27.41 0.18
CA LEU A 237 -27.14 28.47 0.80
C LEU A 237 -27.18 29.75 -0.05
N LYS A 238 -26.06 30.15 -0.65
CA LYS A 238 -26.00 31.32 -1.54
C LYS A 238 -26.80 31.13 -2.84
N SER A 239 -26.86 29.91 -3.37
CA SER A 239 -27.69 29.64 -4.57
C SER A 239 -29.18 29.72 -4.29
N VAL A 240 -29.63 29.34 -3.08
CA VAL A 240 -31.04 29.45 -2.69
C VAL A 240 -31.43 30.92 -2.53
N GLN A 241 -30.61 31.73 -1.85
CA GLN A 241 -30.89 33.17 -1.65
C GLN A 241 -31.02 33.98 -2.95
N LYS A 242 -30.38 33.54 -4.04
CA LYS A 242 -30.49 34.20 -5.35
C LYS A 242 -31.79 33.91 -6.09
N LEU A 243 -32.55 32.90 -5.68
CA LEU A 243 -33.85 32.57 -6.29
C LEU A 243 -35.00 33.33 -5.64
N ASP A 244 -34.78 33.88 -4.45
CA ASP A 244 -35.81 34.55 -3.64
C ASP A 244 -35.81 36.09 -3.79
N GLY A 245 -34.93 36.67 -4.62
CA GLY A 245 -34.79 38.11 -4.83
C GLY A 245 -34.73 38.49 -6.30
#